data_AF-A0A954XUF3-F1
#
_entry.id   AF-A0A954XUF3-F1
#
_cell.length_a   1.000
_cell.length_b   1.000
_cell.length_c   1.000
_cell.angle_alpha   90.00
_cell.angle_beta   90.00
_cell.angle_gamma   90.00
#
_symmetry.space_group_name_H-M   'P 1'
#
loop_
_entity.id
_entity.type
_entity.pdbx_description
1 polymer ?
#
loop_
_entity_poly.entity_id
_entity_poly.type
_entity_poly.pdbx_seq_one_letter_code
_entity_poly.pdbx_strand_id
1 'polypeptide(L)'
;MLTKARPMLLTLLMTVLFVSTAVSSGSAACIAPNVGGTAGLPPSAAGCEYLPAPGQLMHILPPALPAGVGINIDPVLFGPPWNITEAPGGSLGGHTQTYDAVLEMQMSGTGALLGFNRNIFMQVSVVTESAPRNPGDAVQPFAAEMVSLSGQLFGDPDFDNLGIVAGVGQGQPVAPGFTQLTRLGPAGSDFQVDSFFDITYKIDFQGAPGSILDGFGGPTTGTIRLQIGNPIPEPTSAAMLLAGLAGIGGVMRRRQMR
;
A
#
# COMPACT_ATOMS: atom_id res chain seq x y z
N MET A 1 -29.58 23.93 -73.43
CA MET A 1 -28.20 23.72 -72.92
C MET A 1 -28.08 24.39 -71.55
N LEU A 2 -27.23 23.84 -70.67
CA LEU A 2 -27.05 24.11 -69.24
C LEU A 2 -27.96 23.36 -68.25
N THR A 3 -27.61 22.08 -68.06
CA THR A 3 -27.88 21.26 -66.89
C THR A 3 -27.07 21.77 -65.68
N LYS A 4 -27.75 22.05 -64.56
CA LYS A 4 -27.16 22.55 -63.31
C LYS A 4 -26.87 21.36 -62.38
N ALA A 5 -25.58 21.10 -62.15
CA ALA A 5 -25.08 20.03 -61.29
C ALA A 5 -25.44 20.28 -59.80
N ARG A 6 -25.89 19.22 -59.11
CA ARG A 6 -26.07 19.21 -57.64
C ARG A 6 -24.76 18.76 -56.98
N PRO A 7 -24.24 19.48 -55.96
CA PRO A 7 -23.08 19.02 -55.22
C PRO A 7 -23.50 17.98 -54.18
N MET A 8 -22.75 16.87 -54.16
CA MET A 8 -22.85 15.75 -53.24
C MET A 8 -22.17 16.14 -51.92
N LEU A 9 -22.95 16.29 -50.85
CA LEU A 9 -22.44 16.63 -49.51
C LEU A 9 -21.89 15.34 -48.87
N LEU A 10 -20.56 15.25 -48.81
CA LEU A 10 -19.81 14.15 -48.19
C LEU A 10 -19.77 14.37 -46.67
N THR A 11 -20.59 13.64 -45.92
CA THR A 11 -20.62 13.68 -44.44
C THR A 11 -19.41 12.93 -43.89
N LEU A 12 -18.40 13.68 -43.42
CA LEU A 12 -17.23 13.15 -42.73
C LEU A 12 -17.62 12.76 -41.29
N LEU A 13 -17.71 11.46 -41.00
CA LEU A 13 -17.96 10.92 -39.67
C LEU A 13 -16.65 11.01 -38.87
N MET A 14 -16.52 12.02 -38.00
CA MET A 14 -15.35 12.19 -37.14
C MET A 14 -15.55 11.37 -35.85
N THR A 15 -14.94 10.19 -35.79
CA THR A 15 -14.86 9.37 -34.58
C THR A 15 -13.95 10.04 -33.57
N VAL A 16 -14.53 10.63 -32.52
CA VAL A 16 -13.79 11.11 -31.35
C VAL A 16 -13.40 9.88 -30.53
N LEU A 17 -12.13 9.45 -30.63
CA LEU A 17 -11.54 8.54 -29.66
C LEU A 17 -11.39 9.30 -28.33
N PHE A 18 -12.25 9.01 -27.36
CA PHE A 18 -11.96 9.30 -25.96
C PHE A 18 -10.84 8.36 -25.52
N VAL A 19 -9.60 8.85 -25.53
CA VAL A 19 -8.51 8.23 -24.79
C VAL A 19 -8.80 8.49 -23.32
N SER A 20 -9.38 7.50 -22.65
CA SER A 20 -9.48 7.47 -21.20
C SER A 20 -8.05 7.39 -20.66
N THR A 21 -7.48 8.52 -20.26
CA THR A 21 -6.29 8.53 -19.41
C THR A 21 -6.72 7.93 -18.08
N ALA A 22 -6.36 6.67 -17.85
CA ALA A 22 -6.39 6.11 -16.51
C ALA A 22 -5.43 6.96 -15.67
N VAL A 23 -5.97 7.81 -14.80
CA VAL A 23 -5.19 8.45 -13.76
C VAL A 23 -4.80 7.32 -12.82
N SER A 24 -3.54 6.87 -12.88
CA SER A 24 -3.02 6.07 -11.78
C SER A 24 -3.06 6.99 -10.57
N SER A 25 -3.85 6.63 -9.56
CA SER A 25 -3.73 7.17 -8.22
C SER A 25 -2.34 6.81 -7.70
N GLY A 26 -1.33 7.57 -8.12
CA GLY A 26 -0.01 7.57 -7.52
C GLY A 26 -0.17 8.12 -6.11
N SER A 27 0.32 7.36 -5.13
CA SER A 27 0.47 7.85 -3.75
C SER A 27 1.20 9.20 -3.79
N ALA A 28 0.81 10.12 -2.92
CA ALA A 28 1.47 11.42 -2.81
C ALA A 28 2.97 11.22 -2.54
N ALA A 29 3.80 12.14 -3.02
CA ALA A 29 5.23 12.06 -2.77
C ALA A 29 5.49 12.15 -1.26
N CYS A 30 5.88 11.03 -0.63
CA CYS A 30 6.25 11.03 0.76
C CYS A 30 7.67 11.56 0.92
N ILE A 31 7.81 12.72 1.55
CA ILE A 31 9.09 13.39 1.74
C ILE A 31 9.45 13.38 3.22
N ALA A 32 10.62 12.85 3.55
CA ALA A 32 11.18 12.83 4.89
C ALA A 32 12.40 13.76 5.00
N PRO A 33 12.55 14.46 6.14
CA PRO A 33 13.65 15.39 6.34
C PRO A 33 15.00 14.67 6.35
N ASN A 34 16.04 15.36 5.88
CA ASN A 34 17.41 14.87 6.00
C ASN A 34 17.89 14.90 7.46
N VAL A 35 18.30 13.74 7.97
CA VAL A 35 18.91 13.57 9.29
C VAL A 35 20.25 12.85 9.10
N GLY A 36 21.35 13.60 9.18
CA GLY A 36 22.71 13.04 9.14
C GLY A 36 23.08 12.36 7.82
N GLY A 37 22.48 12.76 6.70
CA GLY A 37 22.71 12.15 5.39
C GLY A 37 21.78 10.99 5.05
N THR A 38 20.75 10.72 5.86
CA THR A 38 19.67 9.77 5.59
C THR A 38 18.31 10.40 5.93
N ALA A 39 17.21 9.65 5.86
CA ALA A 39 15.87 10.10 6.26
C ALA A 39 15.55 9.69 7.71
N GLY A 40 14.77 10.51 8.41
CA GLY A 40 14.11 10.08 9.66
C GLY A 40 12.92 9.15 9.36
N LEU A 41 12.84 8.00 10.05
CA LEU A 41 11.77 7.01 9.88
C LEU A 41 11.06 6.70 11.22
N PRO A 42 9.76 6.30 11.21
CA PRO A 42 8.86 6.34 10.06
C PRO A 42 8.68 7.80 9.56
N PRO A 43 8.38 7.99 8.26
CA PRO A 43 8.18 9.33 7.74
C PRO A 43 6.97 9.99 8.40
N SER A 44 7.16 11.19 8.94
CA SER A 44 6.14 11.92 9.72
C SER A 44 5.54 13.13 9.01
N ALA A 45 5.82 13.30 7.72
CA ALA A 45 5.23 14.37 6.92
C ALA A 45 3.76 14.04 6.58
N ALA A 46 2.93 15.05 6.39
CA ALA A 46 1.58 14.85 5.86
C ALA A 46 1.65 14.26 4.44
N GLY A 47 0.76 13.33 4.10
CA GLY A 47 0.79 12.63 2.81
C GLY A 47 1.70 11.40 2.79
N CYS A 48 2.24 11.01 3.95
CA CYS A 48 3.06 9.81 4.14
C CYS A 48 2.24 8.67 4.77
N GLU A 49 1.01 8.45 4.30
CA GLU A 49 0.17 7.34 4.76
C GLU A 49 0.56 6.02 4.06
N TYR A 50 0.56 4.91 4.79
CA TYR A 50 0.61 3.61 4.13
C TYR A 50 -0.78 3.24 3.64
N LEU A 51 -0.88 3.07 2.32
CA LEU A 51 -2.08 2.69 1.59
C LEU A 51 -1.98 1.23 1.15
N PRO A 52 -3.09 0.52 0.93
CA PRO A 52 -3.03 -0.81 0.38
C PRO A 52 -2.57 -0.75 -1.08
N ALA A 53 -1.89 -1.79 -1.57
CA ALA A 53 -1.59 -1.86 -2.99
C ALA A 53 -2.90 -1.90 -3.82
N PRO A 54 -2.90 -1.36 -5.06
CA PRO A 54 -4.12 -1.24 -5.85
C PRO A 54 -4.89 -2.56 -5.96
N GLY A 55 -6.16 -2.53 -5.57
CA GLY A 55 -7.07 -3.69 -5.62
C GLY A 55 -6.92 -4.68 -4.45
N GLN A 56 -6.06 -4.38 -3.47
CA GLN A 56 -5.98 -5.16 -2.23
C GLN A 56 -6.85 -4.54 -1.14
N LEU A 57 -7.54 -5.40 -0.40
CA LEU A 57 -8.39 -5.04 0.74
C LEU A 57 -8.09 -6.01 1.89
N MET A 58 -8.28 -5.55 3.12
CA MET A 58 -8.45 -6.45 4.24
C MET A 58 -9.88 -7.01 4.23
N HIS A 59 -10.08 -8.18 4.84
CA HIS A 59 -11.40 -8.80 4.89
C HIS A 59 -11.69 -9.44 6.25
N ILE A 60 -12.96 -9.40 6.62
CA ILE A 60 -13.56 -10.31 7.60
C ILE A 60 -14.43 -11.28 6.81
N LEU A 61 -14.17 -12.57 6.94
CA LEU A 61 -14.73 -13.64 6.12
C LEU A 61 -15.12 -14.83 7.01
N PRO A 62 -15.75 -15.88 6.45
CA PRO A 62 -15.90 -17.14 7.17
C PRO A 62 -14.56 -17.65 7.74
N PRO A 63 -14.56 -18.22 8.95
CA PRO A 63 -15.73 -18.62 9.75
C PRO A 63 -16.33 -17.50 10.63
N ALA A 64 -15.71 -16.32 10.68
CA ALA A 64 -16.18 -15.23 11.54
C ALA A 64 -17.55 -14.67 11.10
N LEU A 65 -17.88 -14.87 9.81
CA LEU A 65 -19.17 -14.58 9.21
C LEU A 65 -19.73 -15.82 8.48
N PRO A 66 -21.05 -15.89 8.22
CA PRO A 66 -21.64 -16.96 7.41
C PRO A 66 -21.07 -17.00 5.98
N ALA A 67 -21.12 -18.18 5.35
CA ALA A 67 -20.65 -18.34 3.97
C ALA A 67 -21.38 -17.39 2.99
N GLY A 68 -20.62 -16.73 2.11
CA GLY A 68 -21.14 -15.75 1.16
C GLY A 68 -21.38 -14.35 1.76
N VAL A 69 -21.04 -14.16 3.04
CA VAL A 69 -21.07 -12.86 3.73
C VAL A 69 -19.63 -12.45 4.03
N GLY A 70 -19.34 -11.16 3.92
CA GLY A 70 -18.03 -10.62 4.21
C GLY A 70 -18.07 -9.12 4.46
N ILE A 71 -17.05 -8.61 5.14
CA ILE A 71 -16.78 -7.19 5.27
C ILE A 71 -15.45 -6.92 4.58
N ASN A 72 -15.48 -6.09 3.56
CA ASN A 72 -14.29 -5.56 2.89
C ASN A 72 -13.82 -4.33 3.65
N ILE A 73 -12.53 -4.22 3.85
CA ILE A 73 -11.89 -3.15 4.61
C ILE A 73 -10.83 -2.53 3.70
N ASP A 74 -10.93 -1.22 3.46
CA ASP A 74 -9.90 -0.42 2.81
C ASP A 74 -9.06 0.25 3.91
N PRO A 75 -7.89 -0.32 4.28
CA PRO A 75 -7.11 0.15 5.42
C PRO A 75 -6.19 1.31 5.02
N VAL A 76 -6.17 2.37 5.82
CA VAL A 76 -5.16 3.43 5.72
C VAL A 76 -4.43 3.51 7.05
N LEU A 77 -3.13 3.24 7.06
CA LEU A 77 -2.30 3.56 8.22
C LEU A 77 -2.02 5.05 8.19
N PHE A 78 -2.88 5.77 8.90
CA PHE A 78 -3.11 7.20 8.83
C PHE A 78 -2.31 7.98 9.87
N GLY A 79 -2.02 9.23 9.49
CA GLY A 79 -1.57 10.31 10.35
C GLY A 79 -0.04 10.37 10.48
N PRO A 80 0.52 11.54 10.83
CA PRO A 80 1.90 11.56 11.28
C PRO A 80 1.97 10.67 12.54
N PRO A 81 2.85 9.64 12.56
CA PRO A 81 3.03 8.80 13.73
C PRO A 81 3.46 9.64 14.93
N TRP A 82 3.08 9.20 16.12
CA TRP A 82 3.49 9.84 17.38
C TRP A 82 4.22 8.84 18.27
N ASN A 83 4.83 9.34 19.36
CA ASN A 83 5.69 8.56 20.24
C ASN A 83 6.82 7.81 19.49
N ILE A 84 7.34 8.43 18.44
CA ILE A 84 8.39 7.83 17.61
C ILE A 84 9.66 7.68 18.43
N THR A 85 10.17 6.46 18.49
CA THR A 85 11.53 6.18 18.95
C THR A 85 12.29 5.39 17.89
N GLU A 86 13.56 5.70 17.72
CA GLU A 86 14.46 4.99 16.83
C GLU A 86 15.73 4.63 17.62
N ALA A 87 16.11 3.36 17.59
CA ALA A 87 17.28 2.84 18.29
C ALA A 87 18.08 1.92 17.36
N PRO A 88 19.43 1.90 17.47
CA PRO A 88 20.24 0.91 16.75
C PRO A 88 19.87 -0.51 17.18
N GLY A 89 19.77 -1.44 16.23
CA GLY A 89 19.47 -2.85 16.50
C GLY A 89 18.53 -3.49 15.48
N GLY A 90 17.74 -4.44 15.99
CA GLY A 90 16.80 -5.24 15.22
C GLY A 90 17.43 -6.45 14.52
N SER A 91 16.57 -7.35 14.06
CA SER A 91 16.91 -8.58 13.34
C SER A 91 17.65 -8.32 12.01
N LEU A 92 17.42 -7.16 11.40
CA LEU A 92 18.06 -6.74 10.16
C LEU A 92 19.40 -6.00 10.38
N GLY A 93 19.81 -5.76 11.62
CA GLY A 93 21.10 -5.19 11.99
C GLY A 93 21.27 -3.68 11.77
N GLY A 94 20.20 -2.96 11.45
CA GLY A 94 20.20 -1.50 11.33
C GLY A 94 19.56 -0.83 12.53
N HIS A 95 18.27 -0.48 12.41
CA HIS A 95 17.52 0.25 13.43
C HIS A 95 16.16 -0.41 13.68
N THR A 96 15.71 -0.34 14.93
CA THR A 96 14.33 -0.60 15.33
C THR A 96 13.63 0.75 15.50
N GLN A 97 12.44 0.90 14.91
CA GLN A 97 11.56 2.03 15.14
C GLN A 97 10.29 1.56 15.85
N THR A 98 9.86 2.31 16.86
CA THR A 98 8.56 2.13 17.52
C THR A 98 7.76 3.39 17.40
N TYR A 99 6.46 3.27 17.13
CA TYR A 99 5.57 4.42 17.05
C TYR A 99 4.12 3.99 17.23
N ASP A 100 3.28 4.97 17.51
CA ASP A 100 1.83 4.82 17.50
C ASP A 100 1.24 5.52 16.27
N ALA A 101 0.16 4.97 15.72
CA ALA A 101 -0.54 5.50 14.56
C ALA A 101 -2.06 5.24 14.66
N VAL A 102 -2.83 5.77 13.71
CA VAL A 102 -4.24 5.39 13.53
C VAL A 102 -4.35 4.48 12.32
N LEU A 103 -4.96 3.31 12.47
CA LEU A 103 -5.46 2.52 11.36
C LEU A 103 -6.91 2.94 11.09
N GLU A 104 -7.11 3.70 10.02
CA GLU A 104 -8.44 3.93 9.47
C GLU A 104 -8.87 2.69 8.69
N MET A 105 -10.08 2.22 8.94
CA MET A 105 -10.66 1.05 8.30
C MET A 105 -12.02 1.42 7.73
N GLN A 106 -12.05 1.69 6.43
CA GLN A 106 -13.30 1.92 5.72
C GLN A 106 -13.92 0.58 5.36
N MET A 107 -15.00 0.23 6.07
CA MET A 107 -15.63 -1.07 6.03
C MET A 107 -16.89 -1.04 5.15
N SER A 108 -17.02 -2.03 4.27
CA SER A 108 -18.22 -2.24 3.44
C SER A 108 -18.65 -3.70 3.46
N GLY A 109 -19.93 -3.94 3.74
CA GLY A 109 -20.48 -5.30 3.80
C GLY A 109 -20.86 -5.85 2.41
N THR A 110 -20.84 -7.17 2.32
CA THR A 110 -21.22 -7.95 1.13
C THR A 110 -22.25 -9.02 1.48
N GLY A 111 -22.93 -9.58 0.47
CA GLY A 111 -23.94 -10.61 0.67
C GLY A 111 -25.09 -10.14 1.56
N ALA A 112 -25.33 -10.82 2.68
CA ALA A 112 -26.36 -10.43 3.64
C ALA A 112 -26.06 -9.10 4.36
N LEU A 113 -24.81 -8.62 4.33
CA LEU A 113 -24.40 -7.33 4.88
C LEU A 113 -24.38 -6.21 3.82
N LEU A 114 -25.01 -6.40 2.66
CA LEU A 114 -25.15 -5.32 1.68
C LEU A 114 -25.80 -4.08 2.33
N GLY A 115 -25.11 -2.95 2.25
CA GLY A 115 -25.53 -1.69 2.89
C GLY A 115 -24.85 -1.41 4.23
N PHE A 116 -24.16 -2.38 4.84
CA PHE A 116 -23.28 -2.12 5.97
C PHE A 116 -22.11 -1.24 5.51
N ASN A 117 -21.94 -0.09 6.17
CA ASN A 117 -20.84 0.83 5.94
C ASN A 117 -20.44 1.45 7.29
N ARG A 118 -19.16 1.32 7.65
CA ARG A 118 -18.58 1.90 8.86
C ARG A 118 -17.20 2.45 8.55
N ASN A 119 -16.86 3.59 9.14
CA ASN A 119 -15.47 4.04 9.17
C ASN A 119 -14.97 3.91 10.60
N ILE A 120 -13.96 3.05 10.80
CA ILE A 120 -13.40 2.77 12.11
C ILE A 120 -12.00 3.38 12.20
N PHE A 121 -11.75 4.15 13.25
CA PHE A 121 -10.44 4.70 13.56
C PHE A 121 -9.87 3.97 14.77
N MET A 122 -8.91 3.08 14.53
CA MET A 122 -8.28 2.28 15.57
C MET A 122 -6.89 2.82 15.86
N GLN A 123 -6.57 3.07 17.14
CA GLN A 123 -5.19 3.33 17.52
C GLN A 123 -4.40 2.03 17.46
N VAL A 124 -3.22 2.09 16.84
CA VAL A 124 -2.31 0.95 16.70
C VAL A 124 -0.93 1.32 17.20
N SER A 125 -0.25 0.35 17.83
CA SER A 125 1.18 0.41 18.12
C SER A 125 1.93 -0.39 17.06
N VAL A 126 3.02 0.17 16.55
CA VAL A 126 3.78 -0.40 15.43
C VAL A 126 5.26 -0.47 15.80
N VAL A 127 5.88 -1.60 15.46
CA VAL A 127 7.33 -1.79 15.50
C VAL A 127 7.79 -2.20 14.12
N THR A 128 8.74 -1.43 13.59
CA THR A 128 9.44 -1.76 12.34
C THR A 128 10.92 -1.93 12.60
N GLU A 129 11.57 -2.70 11.75
CA GLU A 129 13.02 -2.83 11.72
C GLU A 129 13.54 -2.56 10.31
N SER A 130 14.74 -2.01 10.22
CA SER A 130 15.41 -1.73 8.96
C SER A 130 16.83 -2.25 8.97
N ALA A 131 17.32 -2.73 7.82
CA ALA A 131 18.74 -3.01 7.63
C ALA A 131 19.57 -1.70 7.66
N PRO A 132 20.91 -1.77 7.78
CA PRO A 132 21.77 -0.59 7.75
C PRO A 132 21.51 0.28 6.52
N ARG A 133 21.45 1.59 6.74
CA ARG A 133 21.38 2.61 5.67
C ARG A 133 22.80 3.01 5.25
N ASN A 134 22.92 3.69 4.12
CA ASN A 134 24.18 4.27 3.64
C ASN A 134 24.12 5.81 3.68
N PRO A 135 24.33 6.46 4.84
CA PRO A 135 24.26 7.91 4.94
C PRO A 135 25.19 8.61 3.94
N GLY A 136 24.68 9.62 3.25
CA GLY A 136 25.42 10.39 2.24
C GLY A 136 25.16 9.93 0.80
N ASP A 137 24.74 8.68 0.59
CA ASP A 137 24.36 8.21 -0.74
C ASP A 137 23.08 8.89 -1.23
N ALA A 138 23.02 9.16 -2.52
CA ALA A 138 21.85 9.78 -3.16
C ALA A 138 20.65 8.84 -3.20
N VAL A 139 20.89 7.53 -3.26
CA VAL A 139 19.87 6.47 -3.24
C VAL A 139 20.28 5.45 -2.18
N GLN A 140 19.39 5.18 -1.22
CA GLN A 140 19.65 4.26 -0.09
C GLN A 140 18.57 3.17 -0.07
N PRO A 141 18.80 2.03 -0.74
CA PRO A 141 17.93 0.86 -0.67
C PRO A 141 18.28 -0.01 0.54
N PHE A 142 17.28 -0.46 1.29
CA PHE A 142 17.48 -1.40 2.39
C PHE A 142 16.22 -2.25 2.65
N ALA A 143 16.45 -3.46 3.18
CA ALA A 143 15.38 -4.31 3.67
C ALA A 143 14.72 -3.68 4.90
N ALA A 144 13.41 -3.87 5.03
CA ALA A 144 12.65 -3.48 6.20
C ALA A 144 11.73 -4.63 6.62
N GLU A 145 11.24 -4.58 7.85
CA GLU A 145 10.27 -5.54 8.37
C GLU A 145 9.27 -4.83 9.28
N MET A 146 7.99 -5.20 9.18
CA MET A 146 6.99 -4.84 10.19
C MET A 146 6.92 -5.94 11.25
N VAL A 147 7.68 -5.76 12.34
CA VAL A 147 7.80 -6.76 13.41
C VAL A 147 6.49 -6.92 14.17
N SER A 148 5.79 -5.81 14.43
CA SER A 148 4.45 -5.87 15.00
C SER A 148 3.60 -4.69 14.56
N LEU A 149 2.32 -4.96 14.33
CA LEU A 149 1.25 -3.97 14.32
C LEU A 149 0.13 -4.55 15.17
N SER A 150 -0.38 -3.79 16.14
CA SER A 150 -1.50 -4.24 16.96
C SER A 150 -2.40 -3.08 17.38
N GLY A 151 -3.70 -3.33 17.41
CA GLY A 151 -4.70 -2.39 17.91
C GLY A 151 -5.98 -3.10 18.33
N GLN A 152 -6.76 -2.42 19.16
CA GLN A 152 -8.03 -2.91 19.65
C GLN A 152 -9.02 -1.77 19.87
N LEU A 153 -10.29 -2.04 19.62
CA LEU A 153 -11.42 -1.14 19.79
C LEU A 153 -12.50 -1.84 20.59
N PHE A 154 -13.12 -1.10 21.50
CA PHE A 154 -14.24 -1.56 22.32
C PHE A 154 -15.40 -0.57 22.26
N GLY A 155 -16.63 -1.09 22.35
CA GLY A 155 -17.83 -0.27 22.51
C GLY A 155 -18.26 0.51 21.26
N ASP A 156 -17.88 0.04 20.07
CA ASP A 156 -18.48 0.53 18.83
C ASP A 156 -19.93 0.01 18.72
N PRO A 157 -20.87 0.79 18.17
CA PRO A 157 -22.25 0.36 17.98
C PRO A 157 -22.45 -0.98 17.24
N ASP A 158 -21.52 -1.35 16.35
CA ASP A 158 -21.56 -2.62 15.61
C ASP A 158 -20.54 -3.64 16.12
N PHE A 159 -19.47 -3.21 16.79
CA PHE A 159 -18.42 -4.08 17.33
C PHE A 159 -18.31 -3.92 18.86
N ASP A 160 -18.66 -4.99 19.59
CA ASP A 160 -18.37 -5.07 21.04
C ASP A 160 -16.85 -5.09 21.27
N ASN A 161 -16.16 -5.86 20.43
CA ASN A 161 -14.71 -5.90 20.33
C ASN A 161 -14.28 -6.01 18.86
N LEU A 162 -13.23 -5.29 18.49
CA LEU A 162 -12.53 -5.44 17.23
C LEU A 162 -11.03 -5.28 17.48
N GLY A 163 -10.25 -6.30 17.13
CA GLY A 163 -8.79 -6.31 17.27
C GLY A 163 -8.12 -6.65 15.95
N ILE A 164 -6.93 -6.09 15.73
CA ILE A 164 -6.06 -6.44 14.62
C ILE A 164 -4.66 -6.68 15.14
N VAL A 165 -3.99 -7.70 14.59
CA VAL A 165 -2.57 -7.95 14.79
C VAL A 165 -1.88 -8.33 13.48
N ALA A 166 -0.61 -7.96 13.33
CA ALA A 166 0.28 -8.39 12.25
C ALA A 166 1.74 -8.48 12.73
N GLY A 167 2.57 -9.21 11.98
CA GLY A 167 4.00 -9.38 12.22
C GLY A 167 4.39 -10.50 13.20
N VAL A 168 5.67 -10.88 13.19
CA VAL A 168 6.22 -11.98 14.02
C VAL A 168 6.09 -11.75 15.51
N GLY A 169 6.16 -10.49 15.95
CA GLY A 169 5.96 -10.10 17.35
C GLY A 169 4.55 -10.41 17.86
N GLN A 170 3.60 -10.67 16.95
CA GLN A 170 2.21 -11.01 17.24
C GLN A 170 1.84 -12.45 16.84
N GLY A 171 2.85 -13.31 16.61
CA GLY A 171 2.65 -14.69 16.20
C GLY A 171 2.11 -14.86 14.77
N GLN A 172 2.13 -13.79 13.96
CA GLN A 172 1.87 -13.89 12.52
C GLN A 172 3.18 -14.20 11.77
N PRO A 173 3.11 -14.67 10.51
CA PRO A 173 4.29 -14.76 9.64
C PRO A 173 5.06 -13.44 9.56
N VAL A 174 6.34 -13.55 9.17
CA VAL A 174 7.19 -12.40 8.86
C VAL A 174 6.47 -11.48 7.89
N ALA A 175 6.54 -10.18 8.17
CA ALA A 175 6.00 -9.14 7.31
C ALA A 175 7.14 -8.42 6.58
N PRO A 176 7.71 -9.03 5.53
CA PRO A 176 8.87 -8.48 4.84
C PRO A 176 8.50 -7.17 4.17
N GLY A 177 9.49 -6.28 4.07
CA GLY A 177 9.36 -5.01 3.42
C GLY A 177 10.67 -4.55 2.79
N PHE A 178 10.56 -3.44 2.08
CA PHE A 178 11.69 -2.79 1.46
C PHE A 178 11.47 -1.29 1.48
N THR A 179 12.54 -0.54 1.67
CA THR A 179 12.51 0.92 1.63
C THR A 179 13.63 1.42 0.74
N GLN A 180 13.31 2.39 -0.11
CA GLN A 180 14.27 3.16 -0.88
C GLN A 180 14.12 4.63 -0.53
N LEU A 181 15.24 5.23 -0.12
CA LEU A 181 15.32 6.68 0.05
C LEU A 181 15.99 7.27 -1.19
N THR A 182 15.36 8.27 -1.80
CA THR A 182 15.91 8.99 -2.96
C THR A 182 16.07 10.47 -2.61
N ARG A 183 17.30 10.95 -2.55
CA ARG A 183 17.59 12.35 -2.23
C ARG A 183 17.06 13.27 -3.34
N LEU A 184 16.32 14.31 -2.96
CA LEU A 184 15.64 15.22 -3.88
C LEU A 184 16.54 16.31 -4.49
N GLY A 185 17.82 16.34 -4.12
CA GLY A 185 18.73 17.40 -4.54
C GLY A 185 20.19 17.19 -4.12
N PRO A 186 20.98 18.28 -4.00
CA PRO A 186 22.34 18.25 -3.50
C PRO A 186 22.45 17.60 -2.11
N ALA A 187 23.68 17.27 -1.70
CA ALA A 187 23.94 16.79 -0.34
C ALA A 187 23.33 17.75 0.70
N GLY A 188 22.60 17.19 1.66
CA GLY A 188 21.82 17.95 2.64
C GLY A 188 20.34 18.15 2.29
N SER A 189 19.90 17.81 1.08
CA SER A 189 18.47 17.84 0.71
C SER A 189 17.68 16.69 1.35
N ASP A 190 16.36 16.84 1.43
CA ASP A 190 15.40 15.84 1.90
C ASP A 190 15.32 14.61 0.99
N PHE A 191 14.65 13.57 1.47
CA PHE A 191 14.51 12.29 0.80
C PHE A 191 13.06 12.01 0.45
N GLN A 192 12.81 11.60 -0.79
CA GLN A 192 11.62 10.84 -1.12
C GLN A 192 11.74 9.45 -0.50
N VAL A 193 10.69 9.02 0.18
CA VAL A 193 10.57 7.70 0.79
C VAL A 193 9.59 6.88 -0.03
N ASP A 194 10.11 5.81 -0.60
CA ASP A 194 9.32 4.76 -1.21
C ASP A 194 9.46 3.54 -0.31
N SER A 195 8.37 2.95 0.17
CA SER A 195 8.42 1.84 1.12
C SER A 195 7.19 0.95 1.01
N PHE A 196 7.36 -0.35 1.29
CA PHE A 196 6.24 -1.27 1.44
C PHE A 196 6.51 -2.34 2.49
N PHE A 197 5.43 -2.93 2.98
CA PHE A 197 5.41 -4.13 3.81
C PHE A 197 4.32 -5.08 3.30
N ASP A 198 4.68 -6.35 3.08
CA ASP A 198 3.71 -7.41 2.86
C ASP A 198 3.35 -8.01 4.23
N ILE A 199 2.16 -7.72 4.72
CA ILE A 199 1.74 -8.16 6.06
C ILE A 199 0.81 -9.35 5.96
N THR A 200 0.97 -10.31 6.87
CA THR A 200 -0.11 -11.23 7.24
C THR A 200 -0.81 -10.63 8.46
N TYR A 201 -2.10 -10.34 8.32
CA TYR A 201 -2.91 -9.80 9.40
C TYR A 201 -3.85 -10.88 9.94
N LYS A 202 -4.20 -10.73 11.22
CA LYS A 202 -5.31 -11.39 11.87
C LYS A 202 -6.23 -10.33 12.46
N ILE A 203 -7.49 -10.34 12.03
CA ILE A 203 -8.57 -9.56 12.65
C ILE A 203 -9.37 -10.51 13.53
N ASP A 204 -9.71 -10.08 14.73
CA ASP A 204 -10.61 -10.80 15.64
C ASP A 204 -11.71 -9.83 16.06
N PHE A 205 -12.97 -10.25 15.96
CA PHE A 205 -14.08 -9.36 16.32
C PHE A 205 -15.21 -10.11 17.02
N GLN A 206 -16.01 -9.35 17.75
CA GLN A 206 -17.28 -9.75 18.33
C GLN A 206 -18.31 -8.68 17.99
N GLY A 207 -19.41 -9.06 17.34
CA GLY A 207 -20.48 -8.13 17.04
C GLY A 207 -21.21 -7.66 18.29
N ALA A 208 -21.62 -6.39 18.30
CA ALA A 208 -22.32 -5.78 19.42
C ALA A 208 -23.76 -6.32 19.56
N PRO A 209 -24.26 -6.55 20.79
CA PRO A 209 -25.65 -6.95 21.00
C PRO A 209 -26.65 -5.97 20.37
N GLY A 210 -27.60 -6.49 19.60
CA GLY A 210 -28.61 -5.70 18.89
C GLY A 210 -28.12 -4.99 17.62
N SER A 211 -26.84 -5.15 17.24
CA SER A 211 -26.32 -4.66 15.96
C SER A 211 -26.62 -5.62 14.80
N ILE A 212 -26.28 -5.22 13.57
CA ILE A 212 -26.32 -6.12 12.41
C ILE A 212 -25.27 -7.25 12.49
N LEU A 213 -24.26 -7.09 13.36
CA LEU A 213 -23.22 -8.08 13.60
C LEU A 213 -23.51 -8.96 14.82
N ASP A 214 -24.64 -8.77 15.50
CA ASP A 214 -25.00 -9.54 16.70
C ASP A 214 -24.98 -11.05 16.42
N GLY A 215 -24.35 -11.80 17.33
CA GLY A 215 -24.14 -13.24 17.22
C GLY A 215 -23.03 -13.66 16.25
N PHE A 216 -22.38 -12.73 15.54
CA PHE A 216 -21.20 -13.02 14.73
C PHE A 216 -19.90 -12.65 15.45
N GLY A 217 -18.82 -13.32 15.07
CA GLY A 217 -17.51 -13.08 15.65
C GLY A 217 -16.50 -14.20 15.38
N GLY A 218 -15.26 -13.90 15.70
CA GLY A 218 -14.12 -14.80 15.57
C GLY A 218 -13.02 -14.26 14.65
N PRO A 219 -11.94 -15.03 14.49
CA PRO A 219 -10.77 -14.58 13.77
C PRO A 219 -10.90 -14.77 12.26
N THR A 220 -10.38 -13.80 11.51
CA THR A 220 -10.06 -13.90 10.08
C THR A 220 -8.59 -13.55 9.86
N THR A 221 -7.91 -14.29 8.98
CA THR A 221 -6.54 -14.00 8.58
C THR A 221 -6.46 -13.72 7.09
N GLY A 222 -5.60 -12.80 6.69
CA GLY A 222 -5.34 -12.53 5.28
C GLY A 222 -3.97 -11.89 5.07
N THR A 223 -3.68 -11.54 3.83
CA THR A 223 -2.45 -10.85 3.45
C THR A 223 -2.77 -9.63 2.62
N ILE A 224 -2.01 -8.55 2.82
CA ILE A 224 -2.02 -7.37 1.96
C ILE A 224 -0.61 -6.77 1.92
N ARG A 225 -0.37 -5.93 0.93
CA ARG A 225 0.73 -4.99 0.88
C ARG A 225 0.28 -3.63 1.33
N LEU A 226 0.96 -3.08 2.32
CA LEU A 226 0.89 -1.67 2.70
C LEU A 226 2.08 -0.94 2.08
N GLN A 227 1.83 0.18 1.41
CA GLN A 227 2.87 0.92 0.67
C GLN A 227 2.70 2.43 0.77
N ILE A 228 3.82 3.13 0.63
CA ILE A 228 3.94 4.58 0.72
C ILE A 228 4.90 5.06 -0.37
N GLY A 229 4.64 6.27 -0.86
CA GLY A 229 5.42 6.84 -1.95
C GLY A 229 5.17 6.11 -3.27
N ASN A 230 6.12 6.20 -4.19
CA ASN A 230 5.96 5.57 -5.48
C ASN A 230 6.14 4.04 -5.37
N PRO A 231 5.35 3.25 -6.10
CA PRO A 231 5.54 1.80 -6.13
C PRO A 231 6.97 1.48 -6.57
N ILE A 232 7.75 0.88 -5.66
CA ILE A 232 9.07 0.37 -6.01
C ILE A 232 8.83 -0.91 -6.83
N PRO A 233 9.35 -1.00 -8.06
CA PRO A 233 9.29 -2.27 -8.78
C PRO A 233 10.05 -3.31 -7.96
N GLU A 234 9.39 -4.44 -7.67
CA GLU A 234 10.09 -5.60 -7.10
C GLU A 234 11.37 -5.87 -7.91
N PRO A 235 12.47 -6.33 -7.29
CA PRO A 235 13.74 -6.55 -7.99
C PRO A 235 13.61 -7.51 -9.19
N THR A 236 12.56 -8.35 -9.23
CA THR A 236 12.22 -9.20 -10.37
C THR A 236 11.63 -8.45 -11.56
N SER A 237 10.95 -7.31 -11.36
CA SER A 237 10.36 -6.50 -12.42
C SER A 237 11.39 -5.64 -13.17
N ALA A 238 12.41 -5.13 -12.48
CA ALA A 238 13.51 -4.40 -13.12
C ALA A 238 14.34 -5.31 -14.05
N ALA A 239 14.54 -6.58 -13.68
CA ALA A 239 15.19 -7.57 -14.53
C ALA A 239 14.39 -7.88 -15.81
N MET A 240 13.06 -7.89 -15.74
CA MET A 240 12.21 -8.09 -16.92
C MET A 240 12.17 -6.87 -17.85
N LEU A 241 12.24 -5.64 -17.32
CA LEU A 241 12.28 -4.43 -18.13
C LEU A 241 13.61 -4.30 -18.91
N LEU A 242 14.72 -4.71 -18.31
CA LEU A 242 16.04 -4.74 -18.96
C LEU A 242 16.18 -5.88 -19.98
N ALA A 243 15.51 -7.02 -19.77
CA ALA A 243 15.49 -8.12 -20.74
C ALA A 243 14.66 -7.79 -22.00
N GLY A 244 13.64 -6.92 -21.90
CA GLY A 244 12.80 -6.50 -23.03
C GLY A 244 13.50 -5.61 -24.06
N LEU A 245 14.50 -4.81 -23.65
CA LEU A 245 15.26 -3.94 -24.55
C LEU A 245 16.43 -4.63 -25.26
N ALA A 246 16.91 -5.77 -24.74
CA ALA A 246 17.95 -6.56 -25.39
C ALA A 246 17.42 -7.45 -26.55
N GLY A 247 16.11 -7.69 -26.63
CA GLY A 247 15.49 -8.60 -27.60
C GLY A 247 15.29 -8.06 -29.02
N ILE A 248 15.33 -6.73 -29.22
CA ILE A 248 15.00 -6.12 -30.53
C ILE A 248 16.25 -5.84 -31.38
N GLY A 249 17.45 -5.81 -30.78
CA GLY A 249 18.70 -5.54 -31.51
C GLY A 249 19.30 -6.73 -32.27
N GLY A 250 18.83 -7.96 -32.02
CA GLY A 250 19.51 -9.19 -32.45
C GLY A 250 19.13 -9.75 -33.83
N VAL A 251 18.07 -9.28 -34.49
CA VAL A 251 17.47 -10.00 -35.64
C VAL A 251 17.77 -9.38 -37.02
N MET A 252 18.47 -8.25 -37.12
CA MET A 252 18.79 -7.62 -38.42
C MET A 252 20.28 -7.63 -38.80
N ARG A 253 21.00 -8.75 -38.61
CA ARG A 253 22.34 -8.88 -39.19
C ARG A 253 22.69 -10.28 -39.68
N ARG A 254 21.88 -10.84 -40.58
CA ARG A 254 22.27 -12.01 -41.39
C ARG A 254 21.42 -12.17 -42.65
N ARG A 255 21.58 -11.29 -43.64
CA ARG A 255 21.23 -11.55 -45.04
C ARG A 255 21.86 -10.52 -45.96
N GLN A 256 23.17 -10.62 -46.16
CA GLN A 256 23.87 -10.11 -47.33
C GLN A 256 25.29 -10.69 -47.30
N MET A 257 25.46 -11.85 -47.91
CA MET A 257 26.69 -12.31 -48.58
C MET A 257 26.42 -13.71 -49.13
N ARG A 258 25.83 -13.74 -50.33
CA ARG A 258 26.15 -14.61 -51.48
C ARG A 258 25.04 -14.46 -52.52
#